data_AF-A0A7V9BUF6-F1
#
_entry.id   AF-A0A7V9BUF6-F1
#
_cell.length_a   1.000
_cell.length_b   1.000
_cell.length_c   1.000
_cell.angle_alpha   90.00
_cell.angle_beta   90.00
_cell.angle_gamma   90.00
#
_symmetry.space_group_name_H-M   'P 1'
#
loop_
_entity.id
_entity.type
_entity.pdbx_description
1 polymer ?
#
loop_
_entity_poly.entity_id
_entity_poly.type
_entity_poly.pdbx_seq_one_letter_code
_entity_poly.pdbx_strand_id
1 'polypeptide(L)'
;IIPNRRRFTAIYEDGWKLIRSSADERELFDRAADPGEHRNLASKLPDRVDRLDAAIEVWLAATPRAPEGPLPEAERRQRREARRAGTDEQAAQLEALGYVQ
;
A
#
# COMPACT_ATOMS: atom_id res chain seq x y z
N ILE A 1 -17.07 -1.42 10.04
CA ILE A 1 -15.81 -2.16 9.80
C ILE A 1 -16.18 -3.31 8.87
N ILE A 2 -15.62 -3.40 7.66
CA ILE A 2 -15.91 -4.52 6.75
C ILE A 2 -15.22 -5.74 7.36
N PRO A 3 -15.96 -6.76 7.84
CA PRO A 3 -15.35 -7.96 8.38
C PRO A 3 -14.69 -8.67 7.20
N ASN A 4 -13.42 -9.08 7.34
CA ASN A 4 -12.66 -9.90 6.39
C ASN A 4 -11.78 -9.22 5.32
N ARG A 5 -11.34 -7.97 5.49
CA ARG A 5 -10.26 -7.43 4.64
C ARG A 5 -8.89 -7.82 5.21
N ARG A 6 -8.26 -8.85 4.65
CA ARG A 6 -6.85 -9.17 4.93
C ARG A 6 -5.99 -7.96 4.55
N ARG A 7 -5.12 -7.52 5.45
CA ARG A 7 -4.10 -6.51 5.15
C ARG A 7 -2.81 -7.24 4.76
N PHE A 8 -2.16 -6.74 3.72
CA PHE A 8 -0.87 -7.23 3.28
C PHE A 8 0.17 -6.13 3.46
N THR A 9 1.35 -6.51 3.94
CA THR A 9 2.54 -5.67 3.99
C THR A 9 3.58 -6.34 3.10
N ALA A 10 4.32 -5.56 2.32
CA ALA A 10 5.38 -6.08 1.48
C ALA A 10 6.64 -5.23 1.65
N ILE A 11 7.80 -5.89 1.68
CA ILE A 11 9.11 -5.25 1.67
C ILE A 11 9.95 -5.79 0.53
N TYR A 12 10.78 -4.93 -0.04
CA TYR A 12 11.74 -5.25 -1.08
C TYR A 12 13.13 -4.85 -0.60
N GLU A 13 14.04 -5.80 -0.49
CA GLU A 13 15.42 -5.55 -0.09
C GLU A 13 16.33 -6.59 -0.74
N ASP A 14 17.49 -6.16 -1.24
CA ASP A 14 18.54 -7.05 -1.80
C ASP A 14 18.06 -8.06 -2.87
N GLY A 15 17.08 -7.68 -3.70
CA GLY A 15 16.51 -8.54 -4.74
C GLY A 15 15.42 -9.52 -4.26
N TRP A 16 15.10 -9.50 -2.97
CA TRP A 16 14.06 -10.31 -2.37
C TRP A 16 12.79 -9.51 -2.15
N LYS A 17 11.66 -10.20 -2.21
CA LYS A 17 10.36 -9.69 -1.76
C LYS A 17 9.81 -10.59 -0.69
N LEU A 18 9.43 -10.00 0.45
CA LEU A 18 8.61 -10.67 1.45
C LEU A 18 7.21 -10.04 1.44
N ILE A 19 6.18 -10.88 1.42
CA ILE A 19 4.79 -10.50 1.66
C ILE A 19 4.35 -11.11 2.99
N ARG A 20 3.77 -10.28 3.85
CA ARG A 20 3.18 -10.68 5.14
C ARG A 20 1.70 -10.32 5.17
N SER A 21 0.85 -11.29 5.51
CA SER A 21 -0.58 -11.06 5.72
C SER A 21 -0.89 -10.79 7.19
N SER A 22 -2.01 -10.10 7.46
CA SER A 22 -2.53 -9.92 8.82
C SER A 22 -3.04 -11.22 9.46
N ALA A 23 -3.06 -12.32 8.71
CA ALA A 23 -3.37 -13.66 9.18
C ALA A 23 -2.09 -14.48 9.45
N ASP A 24 -0.93 -13.83 9.55
CA ASP A 24 0.36 -14.44 9.90
C ASP A 24 0.93 -15.35 8.79
N GLU A 25 0.47 -15.21 7.55
CA GLU A 25 1.04 -15.89 6.38
C GLU A 25 2.25 -15.11 5.87
N ARG A 26 3.34 -15.82 5.51
CA ARG A 26 4.54 -15.24 4.88
C ARG A 26 4.82 -15.91 3.54
N GLU A 27 5.14 -15.07 2.55
CA GLU A 27 5.54 -15.53 1.23
C GLU A 27 6.82 -14.80 0.79
N LEU A 28 7.84 -15.57 0.43
CA LEU A 28 9.15 -15.06 0.05
C LEU A 28 9.42 -15.37 -1.42
N PHE A 29 9.83 -14.36 -2.18
CA PHE A 29 10.13 -14.49 -3.60
C PHE A 29 11.50 -13.92 -3.92
N ASP A 30 12.24 -14.61 -4.78
CA ASP A 30 13.43 -14.08 -5.45
C ASP A 30 12.99 -13.35 -6.71
N ARG A 31 13.13 -12.03 -6.77
CA ARG A 31 12.63 -11.27 -7.92
C ARG A 31 13.47 -11.43 -9.18
N ALA A 32 14.75 -11.77 -9.03
CA ALA A 32 15.62 -11.99 -10.18
C ALA A 32 15.30 -13.32 -10.85
N ALA A 33 15.09 -14.36 -10.03
CA ALA A 33 14.76 -15.70 -10.52
C ALA A 33 13.27 -15.90 -10.85
N ASP A 34 12.38 -15.14 -10.22
CA ASP A 34 10.93 -15.28 -10.34
C ASP A 34 10.20 -13.92 -10.34
N PRO A 35 10.26 -13.16 -11.45
CA PRO A 35 9.54 -11.88 -11.56
C PRO A 35 8.02 -12.00 -11.46
N GLY A 36 7.47 -13.20 -11.72
CA GLY A 36 6.04 -13.50 -11.66
C GLY A 36 5.55 -13.91 -10.27
N GLU A 37 6.45 -14.07 -9.29
CA GLU A 37 6.10 -14.44 -7.91
C GLU A 37 5.32 -15.77 -7.83
N HIS A 38 5.67 -16.74 -8.67
CA HIS A 38 5.03 -18.05 -8.72
C HIS A 38 5.60 -19.05 -7.71
N ARG A 39 6.80 -18.80 -7.17
CA ARG A 39 7.57 -19.73 -6.35
C ARG A 39 7.78 -19.18 -4.95
N ASN A 40 6.87 -19.50 -4.04
CA ASN A 40 7.06 -19.18 -2.63
C ASN A 40 8.22 -20.01 -2.03
N LEU A 41 9.23 -19.31 -1.51
CA LEU A 41 10.44 -19.85 -0.89
C LEU A 41 10.46 -19.71 0.64
N ALA A 42 9.40 -19.22 1.27
CA ALA A 42 9.37 -18.90 2.70
C ALA A 42 9.77 -20.09 3.59
N SER A 43 9.22 -21.28 3.32
CA SER A 43 9.56 -22.50 4.07
C SER A 43 10.96 -23.04 3.78
N LYS A 44 11.61 -22.61 2.68
CA LYS A 44 12.95 -23.06 2.27
C LYS A 44 14.06 -22.15 2.79
N LEU A 45 13.76 -20.88 3.05
CA LEU A 45 14.72 -19.85 3.46
C LEU A 45 14.19 -19.06 4.68
N PRO A 46 13.98 -19.72 5.84
CA PRO A 46 13.40 -19.07 7.02
C PRO A 46 14.25 -17.89 7.52
N ASP A 47 15.58 -18.02 7.53
CA ASP A 47 16.48 -16.93 7.95
C ASP A 47 16.30 -15.65 7.13
N ARG A 48 15.97 -15.79 5.84
CA ARG A 48 15.68 -14.64 4.95
C ARG A 48 14.33 -14.02 5.28
N VAL A 49 13.33 -14.85 5.58
CA VAL A 49 12.01 -14.38 6.04
C VAL A 49 12.19 -13.55 7.31
N ASP A 50 12.89 -14.08 8.31
CA ASP A 50 13.08 -13.42 9.60
C ASP A 50 13.80 -12.06 9.46
N ARG A 51 14.85 -11.99 8.63
CA ARG A 51 15.54 -10.74 8.36
C ARG A 51 14.62 -9.69 7.73
N LEU A 52 13.85 -10.06 6.71
CA LEU A 52 12.95 -9.13 6.03
C LEU A 52 11.76 -8.74 6.91
N ASP A 53 11.28 -9.66 7.76
CA ASP A 53 10.20 -9.39 8.70
C ASP A 53 10.67 -8.40 9.79
N ALA A 54 11.90 -8.56 10.29
CA ALA A 54 12.50 -7.59 11.19
C ALA A 54 12.64 -6.20 10.53
N ALA A 55 13.00 -6.14 9.25
CA ALA A 55 13.06 -4.87 8.51
C ALA A 55 11.67 -4.21 8.35
N ILE A 56 10.60 -5.00 8.20
CA ILE A 56 9.21 -4.50 8.26
C ILE A 56 8.93 -3.87 9.62
N GLU A 57 9.27 -4.55 10.72
CA GLU A 57 9.02 -4.03 12.08
C GLU A 57 9.76 -2.73 12.35
N VAL A 58 11.03 -2.63 11.92
CA VAL A 58 11.81 -1.39 12.02
C VAL A 58 11.13 -0.25 11.26
N TRP A 59 10.67 -0.51 10.02
CA TRP A 59 9.98 0.49 9.23
C TRP A 59 8.64 0.93 9.85
N LEU A 60 7.86 -0.03 10.37
CA LEU A 60 6.59 0.26 11.04
C LEU A 60 6.77 1.07 12.32
N ALA A 61 7.80 0.79 13.11
CA ALA A 61 8.12 1.54 14.33
C ALA A 61 8.57 2.98 14.01
N ALA A 62 9.25 3.20 12.89
CA ALA A 62 9.70 4.52 12.45
C ALA A 62 8.60 5.36 11.78
N THR A 63 7.51 4.73 11.32
CA THR A 63 6.47 5.42 10.56
C THR A 63 5.38 5.97 11.46
N PRO A 64 5.09 7.29 11.43
CA PRO A 64 3.97 7.86 12.18
C PRO A 64 2.68 7.17 11.78
N ARG A 65 2.00 6.56 12.74
CA ARG A 65 0.71 5.94 12.49
C ARG A 65 -0.28 7.07 12.17
N ALA A 66 -1.01 6.92 11.06
CA ALA A 66 -2.14 7.80 10.80
C ALA A 66 -3.09 7.78 12.02
N PRO A 67 -3.67 8.93 12.39
CA PRO A 67 -4.59 8.99 13.52
C PRO A 67 -5.70 7.95 13.35
N GLU A 68 -6.03 7.24 14.43
CA GLU A 68 -7.14 6.29 14.41
C GLU A 68 -8.46 7.04 14.28
N GLY A 69 -9.28 6.62 13.32
CA GLY A 69 -10.61 7.17 13.11
C GLY A 69 -10.72 8.07 11.86
N PRO A 70 -11.93 8.53 11.55
CA PRO A 70 -12.14 9.47 10.45
C PRO A 70 -11.43 10.79 10.76
N LEU A 71 -10.92 11.45 9.72
CA LEU A 71 -10.47 12.85 9.84
C LEU A 71 -11.61 13.70 10.44
N PRO A 72 -11.30 14.77 11.19
CA PRO A 72 -12.30 15.71 11.69
C PRO A 72 -13.24 16.18 10.56
N GLU A 73 -14.53 16.36 10.86
CA GLU A 73 -15.54 16.66 9.82
C GLU A 73 -15.20 17.92 9.01
N ALA A 74 -14.61 18.93 9.65
CA ALA A 74 -14.15 20.15 9.00
C ALA A 74 -13.08 19.86 7.92
N GLU A 75 -12.10 19.01 8.22
CA GLU A 75 -11.05 18.63 7.27
C GLU A 75 -11.61 17.74 6.15
N ARG A 76 -12.56 16.84 6.49
CA ARG A 76 -13.29 16.05 5.48
C ARG A 76 -14.09 16.94 4.54
N ARG A 77 -14.70 18.01 5.05
CA ARG A 77 -15.44 19.00 4.26
C ARG A 77 -14.50 19.76 3.33
N GLN A 78 -13.38 20.29 3.85
CA GLN A 78 -12.37 20.97 3.04
C GLN A 78 -11.82 20.07 1.92
N ARG A 79 -11.48 18.80 2.22
CA ARG A 79 -11.01 17.85 1.21
C ARG A 79 -12.04 17.56 0.11
N ARG A 80 -13.33 17.55 0.45
CA ARG A 80 -14.42 17.36 -0.52
C ARG A 80 -14.59 18.58 -1.41
N GLU A 81 -14.53 19.77 -0.84
CA GLU A 81 -14.58 21.03 -1.59
C GLU A 81 -13.38 21.17 -2.53
N ALA A 82 -12.17 20.89 -2.06
CA ALA A 82 -10.97 20.91 -2.88
C ALA A 82 -11.04 19.91 -4.05
N ARG A 83 -11.54 18.69 -3.80
CA ARG A 83 -11.75 17.71 -4.89
C ARG A 83 -12.76 18.19 -5.91
N ARG A 84 -13.89 18.75 -5.46
CA ARG A 84 -14.93 19.28 -6.35
C ARG A 84 -14.38 20.43 -7.18
N ALA A 85 -13.68 21.38 -6.56
CA ALA A 85 -13.05 22.49 -7.28
C ALA A 85 -12.05 22.00 -8.34
N GLY A 86 -11.22 21.00 -8.01
CA GLY A 86 -10.31 20.40 -8.97
C GLY A 86 -11.04 19.66 -10.12
N THR A 87 -12.14 18.98 -9.83
CA THR A 87 -12.99 18.36 -10.87
C THR A 87 -13.63 19.41 -11.77
N ASP A 88 -14.14 20.51 -11.21
CA ASP A 88 -14.77 21.59 -11.97
C ASP A 88 -13.74 22.31 -12.87
N GLU A 89 -12.52 22.56 -12.36
CA GLU A 89 -11.42 23.12 -13.13
C GLU A 89 -10.98 22.18 -14.26
N GLN A 90 -10.83 20.88 -13.96
CA GLN A 90 -10.47 19.89 -14.95
C GLN A 90 -11.56 19.73 -16.03
N ALA A 91 -12.84 19.83 -15.66
CA ALA A 91 -13.95 19.84 -16.60
C ALA A 91 -13.89 21.06 -17.53
N ALA A 92 -13.67 22.25 -16.98
CA ALA A 92 -13.52 23.49 -17.77
C ALA A 92 -12.31 23.43 -18.72
N GLN A 93 -11.19 22.84 -18.30
CA GLN A 93 -10.04 22.62 -19.17
C GLN A 93 -10.35 21.66 -20.32
N LEU A 94 -11.08 20.58 -20.05
CA LEU A 94 -11.47 19.62 -21.09
C LEU A 94 -12.48 20.23 -22.08
N GLU A 95 -13.41 21.05 -21.60
CA GLU A 95 -14.34 21.83 -22.45
C GLU A 95 -13.57 22.85 -23.32
N ALA A 96 -12.63 23.60 -22.74
CA ALA A 96 -11.79 24.55 -23.47
C ALA A 96 -10.91 23.88 -24.56
N LEU A 97 -10.51 22.63 -24.34
CA LEU A 97 -9.79 21.81 -25.31
C LEU A 97 -10.73 21.07 -26.29
N GLY A 98 -12.05 21.21 -26.14
CA GLY A 98 -13.05 20.61 -27.02
C GLY A 98 -13.28 19.11 -26.82
N TYR A 99 -12.83 18.54 -25.70
CA TYR A 99 -13.04 17.13 -25.37
C TYR A 99 -14.43 16.84 -24.78
N VAL A 100 -15.16 17.88 -24.35
CA VAL A 100 -16.52 17.79 -23.80
C VAL A 100 -17.34 18.96 -24.37
N GLN A 101 -18.63 18.73 -24.68
CA GLN A 101 -19.59 19.72 -25.20
C GLN A 101 -20.62 20.12 -24.16
#